data_AF-A0A816HXB5-F1
#
_entry.id   AF-A0A816HXB5-F1
#
_cell.length_a   1.000
_cell.length_b   1.000
_cell.length_c   1.000
_cell.angle_alpha   90.00
_cell.angle_beta   90.00
_cell.angle_gamma   90.00
#
_symmetry.space_group_name_H-M   'P 1'
#
loop_
_entity.id
_entity.type
_entity.pdbx_description
1 polymer ?
#
loop_
_entity_poly.entity_id
_entity_poly.type
_entity_poly.pdbx_seq_one_letter_code
_entity_poly.pdbx_strand_id
1 'polypeptide(L)'
;STDTNGDLIQTVLASTDCEHDYFGFHVTCVDDEQTSILKILRCSDLFDLATGRVLHCEIICRHPHSFDNDDQLSDGDIISFNVHHSAFDGGSAGTFLRDLSVAYENDAALPTEDNALQYIDYAAHERHLDMSASGDFWRAQLDGYDLERGLVLPVDRHR
;
A
#
# COMPACT_ATOMS: atom_id res chain seq x y z
N SER A 1 -4.24 -14.90 2.66
CA SER A 1 -3.85 -16.22 2.11
C SER A 1 -5.06 -17.13 2.14
N THR A 2 -4.95 -18.37 1.65
CA THR A 2 -6.00 -19.39 1.84
C THR A 2 -5.49 -20.48 2.77
N ASP A 3 -6.34 -21.02 3.63
CA ASP A 3 -6.01 -22.21 4.41
C ASP A 3 -5.96 -23.47 3.52
N THR A 4 -5.69 -24.63 4.13
CA THR A 4 -5.66 -25.91 3.44
C THR A 4 -7.01 -26.34 2.84
N ASN A 5 -8.11 -25.70 3.23
CA ASN A 5 -9.46 -25.94 2.73
C ASN A 5 -9.88 -24.97 1.63
N GLY A 6 -9.04 -23.97 1.32
CA GLY A 6 -9.33 -22.92 0.33
C GLY A 6 -10.06 -21.72 0.91
N ASP A 7 -10.29 -21.67 2.23
CA ASP A 7 -10.93 -20.55 2.90
C ASP A 7 -9.96 -19.39 3.04
N LEU A 8 -10.45 -18.19 2.81
CA LEU A 8 -9.69 -16.96 2.97
C LEU A 8 -9.29 -16.77 4.45
N ILE A 9 -7.99 -16.63 4.70
CA ILE A 9 -7.44 -16.31 6.03
C ILE A 9 -6.64 -14.99 6.01
N GLN A 10 -6.82 -14.20 7.07
CA GLN A 10 -6.06 -13.00 7.35
C GLN A 10 -5.10 -13.31 8.50
N THR A 11 -3.81 -13.11 8.23
CA THR A 11 -2.77 -13.24 9.26
C THR A 11 -2.44 -11.84 9.75
N VAL A 12 -2.75 -11.56 11.01
CA VAL A 12 -2.24 -10.37 11.70
C VAL A 12 -0.86 -10.72 12.22
N LEU A 13 0.17 -10.03 11.71
CA LEU A 13 1.55 -10.23 12.16
C LEU A 13 1.75 -9.56 13.53
N ALA A 14 2.58 -10.17 14.38
CA ALA A 14 2.91 -9.59 15.67
C ALA A 14 3.82 -8.35 15.49
N SER A 15 3.71 -7.38 16.40
CA SER A 15 4.43 -6.09 16.32
C SER A 15 5.96 -6.18 16.47
N THR A 16 6.50 -7.37 16.71
CA THR A 16 7.95 -7.61 16.94
C THR A 16 8.73 -7.95 15.67
N ASP A 17 8.06 -8.15 14.54
CA ASP A 17 8.69 -8.58 13.29
C ASP A 17 8.90 -7.39 12.35
N CYS A 18 9.88 -6.54 12.69
CA CYS A 18 10.20 -5.33 11.93
C CYS A 18 10.85 -5.64 10.56
N GLU A 19 11.50 -6.80 10.43
CA GLU A 19 11.96 -7.35 9.16
C GLU A 19 11.05 -8.54 8.80
N HIS A 20 9.99 -8.28 8.07
CA HIS A 20 9.09 -9.32 7.58
C HIS A 20 9.06 -9.30 6.05
N ASP A 21 8.99 -10.47 5.42
CA ASP A 21 8.91 -10.59 3.96
C ASP A 21 7.80 -9.74 3.31
N TYR A 22 6.75 -9.41 4.08
CA TYR A 22 5.57 -8.65 3.66
C TYR A 22 5.73 -7.13 3.74
N PHE A 23 6.66 -6.60 4.55
CA PHE A 23 6.86 -5.16 4.73
C PHE A 23 8.35 -4.83 4.83
N GLY A 24 8.83 -3.95 3.96
CA GLY A 24 10.20 -3.44 4.02
C GLY A 24 10.28 -2.15 4.84
N PHE A 25 11.12 -2.13 5.88
CA PHE A 25 11.52 -0.91 6.57
C PHE A 25 12.99 -0.64 6.27
N HIS A 26 13.25 0.48 5.60
CA HIS A 26 14.61 0.87 5.24
C HIS A 26 14.93 2.25 5.82
N VAL A 27 16.15 2.42 6.31
CA VAL A 27 16.66 3.71 6.77
C VAL A 27 17.84 4.07 5.90
N THR A 28 17.76 5.22 5.23
CA THR A 28 18.78 5.70 4.31
C THR A 28 19.22 7.11 4.70
N CYS A 29 20.50 7.29 5.02
CA CYS A 29 21.08 8.62 5.21
C CYS A 29 21.53 9.19 3.87
N VAL A 30 21.17 10.43 3.56
CA VAL A 30 21.42 11.02 2.24
C VAL A 30 21.89 12.47 2.31
N ASP A 31 22.86 12.81 1.47
CA ASP A 31 23.33 14.19 1.25
C ASP A 31 22.45 15.00 0.25
N ASP A 32 21.66 14.35 -0.61
CA ASP A 32 20.78 14.97 -1.63
C ASP A 32 19.39 14.28 -1.72
N GLU A 33 18.36 15.00 -1.26
CA GLU A 33 16.97 14.53 -1.12
C GLU A 33 16.34 14.07 -2.43
N GLN A 34 16.48 14.84 -3.51
CA GLN A 34 15.78 14.57 -4.78
C GLN A 34 16.28 13.31 -5.47
N THR A 35 17.59 13.07 -5.43
CA THR A 35 18.20 11.90 -6.06
C THR A 35 17.80 10.61 -5.33
N SER A 36 17.62 10.66 -4.01
CA SER A 36 17.18 9.50 -3.24
C SER A 36 15.69 9.21 -3.41
N ILE A 37 14.82 10.21 -3.34
CA ILE A 37 13.38 9.99 -3.60
C ILE A 37 13.18 9.38 -4.99
N LEU A 38 13.88 9.88 -6.01
CA LEU A 38 13.79 9.32 -7.36
C LEU A 38 14.37 7.91 -7.50
N LYS A 39 15.39 7.54 -6.71
CA LYS A 39 15.91 6.17 -6.68
C LYS A 39 14.92 5.22 -6.05
N ILE A 40 14.31 5.62 -4.93
CA ILE A 40 13.31 4.84 -4.21
C ILE A 40 12.11 4.58 -5.12
N LEU A 41 11.54 5.63 -5.71
CA LEU A 41 10.41 5.54 -6.65
C LEU A 41 10.70 4.73 -7.92
N ARG A 42 11.98 4.57 -8.30
CA ARG A 42 12.41 3.78 -9.46
C ARG A 42 12.86 2.37 -9.09
N CYS A 43 12.91 2.04 -7.80
CA CYS A 43 13.30 0.72 -7.37
C CYS A 43 12.23 -0.27 -7.83
N SER A 44 12.62 -1.19 -8.71
CA SER A 44 11.69 -2.11 -9.36
C SER A 44 11.16 -3.19 -8.40
N ASP A 45 11.83 -3.35 -7.26
CA ASP A 45 11.58 -4.40 -6.27
C ASP A 45 10.81 -3.87 -5.04
N LEU A 46 10.20 -2.67 -5.14
CA LEU A 46 9.40 -2.08 -4.05
C LEU A 46 8.25 -2.98 -3.61
N PHE A 47 7.67 -3.71 -4.56
CA PHE A 47 6.50 -4.54 -4.34
C PHE A 47 6.69 -5.91 -4.98
N ASP A 48 6.25 -6.93 -4.27
CA ASP A 48 6.16 -8.29 -4.79
C ASP A 48 4.85 -8.90 -4.32
N LEU A 49 3.86 -8.90 -5.21
CA LEU A 49 2.52 -9.43 -4.92
C LEU A 49 2.54 -10.95 -4.75
N ALA A 50 3.53 -11.65 -5.30
CA ALA A 50 3.64 -13.11 -5.15
C ALA A 50 4.06 -13.47 -3.71
N THR A 51 4.93 -12.67 -3.11
CA THR A 51 5.33 -12.82 -1.70
C THR A 51 4.44 -12.01 -0.75
N GLY A 52 3.50 -11.21 -1.25
CA GLY A 52 2.58 -10.41 -0.43
C GLY A 52 3.16 -9.08 0.06
N ARG A 53 4.31 -8.65 -0.48
CA ARG A 53 4.93 -7.36 -0.19
C ARG A 53 4.20 -6.23 -0.90
N VAL A 54 3.26 -5.62 -0.19
CA VAL A 54 2.38 -4.56 -0.72
C VAL A 54 2.61 -3.19 -0.08
N LEU A 55 3.41 -3.12 0.98
CA LEU A 55 3.76 -1.88 1.66
C LEU A 55 5.27 -1.82 1.89
N HIS A 56 5.83 -0.65 1.60
CA HIS A 56 7.24 -0.33 1.79
C HIS A 56 7.35 1.03 2.49
N CYS A 57 8.06 1.05 3.61
CA CYS A 57 8.31 2.26 4.40
C CYS A 57 9.80 2.57 4.36
N GLU A 58 10.13 3.82 4.07
CA GLU A 58 11.52 4.28 4.09
C GLU A 58 11.65 5.58 4.86
N ILE A 59 12.65 5.62 5.74
CA ILE A 59 13.05 6.80 6.48
C ILE A 59 14.31 7.36 5.84
N ILE A 60 14.24 8.61 5.40
CA ILE A 60 15.33 9.34 4.77
C ILE A 60 15.85 10.35 5.80
N CYS A 61 17.04 10.10 6.32
CA CYS A 61 17.69 10.98 7.28
C CYS A 61 18.53 12.04 6.55
N ARG A 62 18.28 13.33 6.83
CA ARG A 62 18.99 14.45 6.18
C ARG A 62 20.34 14.78 6.82
N HIS A 63 20.55 14.34 8.07
CA HIS A 63 21.82 14.51 8.76
C HIS A 63 22.28 13.17 9.34
N PRO A 64 23.57 12.80 9.18
CA PRO A 64 24.12 11.63 9.83
C PRO A 64 24.27 11.92 11.32
N HIS A 65 23.20 11.73 12.08
CA HIS A 65 23.28 11.61 13.53
C HIS A 65 23.61 10.16 13.86
N SER A 66 24.58 9.95 14.75
CA SER A 66 24.83 8.65 15.35
C SER A 66 23.57 8.25 16.10
N PHE A 67 22.98 7.10 15.76
CA PHE A 67 21.94 6.41 16.54
C PHE A 67 22.49 5.92 17.90
N ASP A 68 23.29 6.74 18.57
CA ASP A 68 23.87 6.47 19.87
C ASP A 68 22.90 7.02 20.94
N ASN A 69 21.82 6.26 21.18
CA ASN A 69 20.89 6.35 22.32
C ASN A 69 19.68 7.30 22.25
N ASP A 70 19.38 7.92 21.11
CA ASP A 70 18.11 8.64 20.92
C ASP A 70 17.55 8.28 19.54
N ASP A 71 16.65 7.29 19.49
CA ASP A 71 15.98 6.78 18.27
C ASP A 71 14.99 7.82 17.66
N GLN A 72 15.29 9.11 17.80
CA GLN A 72 14.39 10.20 17.41
C GLN A 72 14.77 10.76 16.04
N LEU A 73 13.77 10.82 15.17
CA LEU A 73 13.84 11.55 13.91
C LEU A 73 14.16 13.03 14.18
N SER A 74 15.05 13.59 13.38
CA SER A 74 15.43 15.00 13.46
C SER A 74 14.51 15.89 12.63
N ASP A 75 14.47 17.18 12.94
CA ASP A 75 13.75 18.14 12.10
C ASP A 75 14.30 18.11 10.68
N GLY A 76 13.43 17.69 9.77
CA GLY A 76 13.73 17.52 8.37
C GLY A 76 13.87 16.07 7.88
N ASP A 77 13.89 15.07 8.75
CA ASP A 77 13.82 13.69 8.25
C ASP A 77 12.48 13.42 7.55
N ILE A 78 12.51 12.56 6.53
CA ILE A 78 11.35 12.28 5.68
C ILE A 78 10.97 10.82 5.85
N ILE A 79 9.69 10.56 6.11
CA ILE A 79 9.12 9.22 6.07
C ILE A 79 8.32 9.08 4.78
N SER A 80 8.67 8.06 3.99
CA SER A 80 7.99 7.73 2.74
C SER A 80 7.25 6.40 2.89
N PHE A 81 5.93 6.45 2.71
CA PHE A 81 5.09 5.26 2.60
C PHE A 81 4.75 5.00 1.13
N ASN A 82 5.12 3.83 0.65
CA ASN A 82 4.80 3.36 -0.69
C ASN A 82 3.89 2.14 -0.53
N VAL A 83 2.69 2.23 -1.07
CA VAL A 83 1.69 1.16 -0.97
C VAL A 83 1.19 0.79 -2.36
N HIS A 84 1.13 -0.50 -2.64
CA HIS A 84 0.62 -0.99 -3.90
C HIS A 84 -0.92 -0.82 -3.95
N HIS A 85 -1.43 -0.18 -5.01
CA HIS A 85 -2.84 0.19 -5.14
C HIS A 85 -3.81 -1.02 -5.19
N SER A 86 -3.30 -2.24 -5.40
CA SER A 86 -4.12 -3.46 -5.30
C SER A 86 -4.58 -3.75 -3.87
N ALA A 87 -3.86 -3.26 -2.85
CA ALA A 87 -4.16 -3.47 -1.44
C ALA A 87 -4.74 -2.22 -0.76
N PHE A 88 -4.83 -1.11 -1.49
CA PHE A 88 -5.05 0.20 -0.90
C PHE A 88 -5.71 1.15 -1.90
N ASP A 89 -6.70 1.91 -1.47
CA ASP A 89 -7.38 2.90 -2.32
C ASP A 89 -7.23 4.33 -1.78
N GLY A 90 -7.72 5.31 -2.55
CA GLY A 90 -7.61 6.72 -2.18
C GLY A 90 -8.33 7.08 -0.87
N GLY A 91 -9.38 6.35 -0.49
CA GLY A 91 -10.09 6.56 0.77
C GLY A 91 -9.34 5.97 1.97
N SER A 92 -8.67 4.84 1.74
CA SER A 92 -7.84 4.14 2.73
C SER A 92 -6.62 4.98 3.14
N ALA A 93 -6.07 5.79 2.23
CA ALA A 93 -4.95 6.71 2.50
C ALA A 93 -5.23 7.68 3.65
N GLY A 94 -6.39 8.34 3.63
CA GLY A 94 -6.77 9.29 4.67
C GLY A 94 -7.01 8.61 6.02
N THR A 95 -7.61 7.42 5.99
CA THR A 95 -7.84 6.59 7.19
C THR A 95 -6.50 6.18 7.83
N PHE A 96 -5.58 5.66 7.02
CA PHE A 96 -4.25 5.25 7.47
C PHE A 96 -3.46 6.40 8.10
N LEU A 97 -3.40 7.57 7.46
CA LEU A 97 -2.63 8.71 7.99
C LEU A 97 -3.22 9.25 9.30
N ARG A 98 -4.55 9.30 9.42
CA ARG A 98 -5.22 9.68 10.66
C ARG A 98 -4.87 8.69 11.78
N ASP A 99 -5.01 7.41 11.49
CA ASP A 99 -4.80 6.32 12.44
C ASP A 99 -3.33 6.29 12.91
N LEU A 100 -2.39 6.50 11.98
CA LEU A 100 -0.96 6.67 12.29
C LEU A 100 -0.70 7.87 13.20
N SER A 101 -1.32 9.04 12.92
CA SER A 101 -1.18 10.23 13.76
C SER A 101 -1.67 9.97 15.19
N VAL A 102 -2.82 9.33 15.34
CA VAL A 102 -3.39 8.99 16.65
C VAL A 102 -2.49 8.00 17.39
N ALA A 103 -1.98 6.97 16.72
CA ALA A 103 -1.08 6.01 17.35
C ALA A 103 0.22 6.68 17.84
N TYR A 104 0.78 7.57 17.02
CA TYR A 104 2.01 8.29 17.32
C TYR A 104 1.82 9.30 18.47
N GLU A 105 0.72 10.06 18.47
CA GLU A 105 0.42 11.05 19.52
C GLU A 105 0.18 10.42 20.89
N ASN A 106 -0.39 9.21 20.93
CA ASN A 106 -0.73 8.51 22.17
C ASN A 106 0.35 7.52 22.63
N ASP A 107 1.43 7.36 21.85
CA ASP A 107 2.48 6.36 22.07
C ASP A 107 1.89 4.96 22.34
N ALA A 108 0.85 4.62 21.59
CA ALA A 108 0.05 3.43 21.82
C ALA A 108 -0.50 2.87 20.49
N ALA A 109 -0.51 1.54 20.38
CA ALA A 109 -1.20 0.88 19.28
C ALA A 109 -2.70 1.21 19.30
N LEU A 110 -3.29 1.36 18.11
CA LEU A 110 -4.73 1.55 18.03
C LEU A 110 -5.47 0.30 18.50
N PRO A 111 -6.58 0.47 19.24
CA PRO A 111 -7.42 -0.65 19.62
C PRO A 111 -7.97 -1.32 18.36
N THR A 112 -7.65 -2.59 18.16
CA THR A 112 -8.34 -3.44 17.20
C THR A 112 -9.68 -3.83 17.82
N GLU A 113 -10.77 -3.31 17.29
CA GLU A 113 -12.10 -3.78 17.66
C GLU A 113 -12.27 -5.22 17.15
N ASP A 114 -12.51 -6.17 18.04
CA ASP A 114 -12.67 -7.60 17.70
C ASP A 114 -13.79 -7.86 16.67
N ASN A 115 -14.73 -6.91 16.52
CA ASN A 115 -15.86 -6.98 15.58
C ASN A 115 -15.73 -5.99 14.39
N ALA A 116 -14.57 -5.36 14.18
CA ALA A 116 -14.37 -4.54 13.01
C ALA A 116 -14.41 -5.42 11.76
N LEU A 117 -15.33 -5.09 10.84
CA LEU A 117 -15.43 -5.75 9.54
C LEU A 117 -14.05 -5.69 8.85
N GLN A 118 -13.44 -6.85 8.65
CA GLN A 118 -12.15 -6.92 8.00
C GLN A 118 -12.34 -6.95 6.48
N TYR A 119 -11.32 -6.48 5.75
CA TYR A 119 -11.36 -6.52 4.29
C TYR A 119 -11.55 -7.96 3.76
N ILE A 120 -11.04 -8.96 4.49
CA ILE A 120 -11.21 -10.36 4.12
C ILE A 120 -12.67 -10.82 4.18
N ASP A 121 -13.44 -10.34 5.16
CA ASP A 121 -14.87 -10.63 5.30
C ASP A 121 -15.64 -10.03 4.13
N TYR A 122 -15.29 -8.79 3.74
CA TYR A 122 -15.85 -8.12 2.57
C TYR A 122 -15.53 -8.90 1.28
N ALA A 123 -14.28 -9.29 1.06
CA ALA A 123 -13.87 -10.04 -0.12
C ALA A 123 -14.53 -11.43 -0.21
N ALA A 124 -14.69 -12.11 0.94
CA ALA A 124 -15.43 -13.37 1.02
C ALA A 124 -16.92 -13.17 0.69
N HIS A 125 -17.54 -12.12 1.23
CA HIS A 125 -18.92 -11.77 0.93
C HIS A 125 -19.13 -11.44 -0.56
N GLU A 126 -18.24 -10.65 -1.15
CA GLU A 126 -18.32 -10.23 -2.55
C GLU A 126 -18.34 -11.43 -3.53
N ARG A 127 -17.58 -12.50 -3.23
CA ARG A 127 -17.60 -13.73 -4.03
C ARG A 127 -18.94 -14.46 -4.06
N HIS A 128 -19.79 -14.21 -3.07
CA HIS A 128 -21.13 -14.81 -3.00
C HIS A 128 -22.22 -13.92 -3.59
N LEU A 129 -21.88 -12.69 -4.01
CA LEU A 129 -22.83 -11.79 -4.66
C LEU A 129 -23.12 -12.27 -6.09
N ASP A 130 -24.40 -12.34 -6.43
CA ASP A 130 -24.80 -12.57 -7.82
C ASP A 130 -24.59 -11.29 -8.64
N MET A 131 -23.57 -11.32 -9.49
CA MET A 131 -23.20 -10.21 -10.37
C MET A 131 -23.76 -10.38 -11.79
N SER A 132 -24.65 -11.35 -12.02
CA SER A 132 -25.21 -11.65 -13.36
C SER A 132 -25.88 -10.45 -14.00
N ALA A 133 -26.75 -9.76 -13.26
CA ALA A 133 -27.47 -8.57 -13.74
C ALA A 133 -26.52 -7.41 -14.10
N SER A 134 -25.50 -7.15 -13.27
CA SER A 134 -24.45 -6.17 -13.56
C SER A 134 -23.64 -6.57 -14.80
N GLY A 135 -23.34 -7.86 -14.95
CA GLY A 135 -22.66 -8.41 -16.12
C GLY A 135 -23.49 -8.28 -17.40
N ASP A 136 -24.79 -8.57 -17.36
CA ASP A 136 -25.72 -8.37 -18.47
C ASP A 136 -25.78 -6.90 -18.89
N PHE A 137 -25.89 -6.01 -17.90
CA PHE A 137 -25.90 -4.56 -18.13
C PHE A 137 -24.63 -4.09 -18.84
N TRP A 138 -23.44 -4.43 -18.33
CA TRP A 138 -22.18 -3.99 -18.95
C TRP A 138 -21.94 -4.61 -20.32
N ARG A 139 -22.35 -5.87 -20.54
CA ARG A 139 -22.31 -6.50 -21.86
C ARG A 139 -23.18 -5.76 -22.87
N ALA A 140 -24.41 -5.40 -22.50
CA ALA A 140 -25.29 -4.62 -23.37
C ALA A 140 -24.74 -3.19 -23.60
N GLN A 141 -24.16 -2.57 -22.57
CA GLN A 141 -23.64 -1.21 -22.66
C GLN A 141 -22.38 -1.09 -23.53
N LEU A 142 -21.57 -2.15 -23.58
CA LEU A 142 -20.35 -2.23 -24.39
C LEU A 142 -20.56 -2.94 -25.74
N ASP A 143 -21.79 -3.35 -26.05
CA ASP A 143 -22.11 -4.00 -27.32
C ASP A 143 -21.82 -3.07 -28.50
N GLY A 144 -21.12 -3.58 -29.51
CA GLY A 144 -20.68 -2.80 -30.67
C GLY A 144 -19.49 -1.85 -30.43
N TYR A 145 -18.85 -1.85 -29.25
CA TYR A 145 -17.61 -1.11 -29.06
C TYR A 145 -16.44 -1.79 -29.80
N ASP A 146 -15.84 -1.06 -30.73
CA ASP A 146 -14.71 -1.52 -31.52
C ASP A 146 -13.39 -1.29 -30.74
N LEU A 147 -12.89 -2.35 -30.11
CA LEU A 147 -11.62 -2.33 -29.36
C LEU A 147 -10.39 -2.02 -30.25
N GLU A 148 -10.51 -2.18 -31.58
CA GLU A 148 -9.43 -1.87 -32.52
C GLU A 148 -9.40 -0.39 -32.90
N ARG A 149 -10.51 0.34 -32.71
CA ARG A 149 -10.56 1.81 -32.77
C ARG A 149 -10.09 2.41 -31.45
N GLY A 150 -8.79 2.23 -31.17
CA GLY A 150 -8.12 2.92 -30.08
C GLY A 150 -8.42 4.41 -30.12
N LEU A 151 -8.66 5.01 -28.95
CA LEU A 151 -8.89 6.44 -28.82
C LEU A 151 -7.73 7.17 -29.52
N VAL A 152 -8.01 7.87 -30.63
CA VAL A 152 -7.01 8.68 -31.33
C VAL A 152 -6.82 9.94 -30.51
N LEU A 153 -6.11 9.79 -29.40
CA LEU A 153 -5.62 10.91 -28.62
C LEU A 153 -4.48 11.55 -29.40
N PRO A 154 -4.42 12.89 -29.49
CA PRO A 154 -3.23 13.56 -30.00
C PRO A 154 -2.06 13.11 -29.14
N VAL A 155 -1.19 12.25 -29.68
CA VAL A 155 0.08 11.98 -29.02
C VAL A 155 0.90 13.25 -29.09
N ASP A 156 1.31 13.76 -27.94
CA ASP A 156 2.14 14.95 -27.88
C ASP A 156 3.42 14.67 -28.67
N ARG A 157 3.69 15.50 -29.68
CA ARG A 157 4.76 15.26 -30.63
C ARG A 157 6.06 15.70 -29.95
N HIS A 158 6.82 14.74 -29.41
CA HIS A 158 8.12 14.99 -28.78
C HIS A 158 8.99 15.93 -29.63
N ARG A 159 9.48 17.00 -29.01
CA ARG A 159 10.55 17.86 -29.53
C ARG A 159 11.89 17.34 -29.04
#